data_AF-N6XDE0-F1
#
_entry.id   AF-N6XDE0-F1
#
_cell.length_a   1.000
_cell.length_b   1.000
_cell.length_c   1.000
_cell.angle_alpha   90.00
_cell.angle_beta   90.00
_cell.angle_gamma   90.00
#
_symmetry.space_group_name_H-M   'P 1'
#
loop_
_entity.id
_entity.type
_entity.pdbx_description
1 polymer ?
#
loop_
_entity_poly.entity_id
_entity_poly.type
_entity_poly.pdbx_seq_one_letter_code
_entity_poly.pdbx_strand_id
1 'polypeptide(L)' 'MAALALGVAGVGIGMLLSPGVYSGPTAVHGVVAGESIWSIAQGVNTDRPLEDVVTDIRALNDVEGALMVGQQIKVPIR' A
#
# COMPACT_ATOMS: atom_id res chain seq x y z
N MET A 1 20.86 8.22 14.38
CA MET A 1 20.89 9.22 13.29
C MET A 1 20.10 8.63 12.13
N ALA A 2 18.88 9.08 11.87
CA ALA A 2 18.08 8.60 10.75
C ALA A 2 17.58 9.82 9.97
N ALA A 3 18.18 10.07 8.81
CA ALA A 3 17.74 11.09 7.88
C ALA A 3 16.72 10.46 6.94
N LEU A 4 15.45 10.87 7.02
CA LEU A 4 14.41 10.50 6.07
C LEU A 4 14.42 11.53 4.94
N ALA A 5 14.98 11.14 3.79
CA ALA A 5 14.90 11.93 2.57
C ALA A 5 13.58 11.60 1.84
N LEU A 6 12.65 12.56 1.85
CA LEU A 6 11.39 12.49 1.10
C LEU A 6 11.67 12.89 -0.35
N GLY A 7 11.86 11.91 -1.23
CA GLY A 7 11.95 12.13 -2.68
C GLY A 7 10.56 12.07 -3.32
N VAL A 8 10.11 13.18 -3.92
CA VAL A 8 8.88 13.23 -4.74
C VAL A 8 9.28 13.05 -6.21
N ALA A 9 8.94 11.91 -6.82
CA ALA A 9 8.98 11.70 -8.28
C ALA A 9 8.05 10.51 -8.62
N GLY A 10 7.22 10.50 -9.66
CA GLY A 10 7.04 11.43 -10.76
C GLY A 10 5.68 11.19 -11.44
N VAL A 11 5.31 12.13 -12.32
CA VAL A 11 4.06 12.14 -13.10
C VAL A 11 4.17 11.11 -14.22
N GLY A 12 3.41 10.01 -14.12
CA GLY A 12 3.28 8.99 -15.17
C GLY A 12 1.99 9.19 -15.97
N ILE A 13 2.14 9.51 -17.26
CA ILE A 13 1.06 9.58 -18.25
C ILE A 13 0.64 8.14 -18.58
N GLY A 14 -0.29 7.58 -17.82
CA GLY A 14 -0.77 6.20 -17.95
C GLY A 14 -2.21 6.03 -17.49
N MET A 15 -3.10 6.95 -17.88
CA MET A 15 -4.53 6.90 -17.56
C MET A 15 -5.30 6.03 -18.56
N LEU A 16 -4.98 4.73 -18.64
CA LEU A 16 -5.82 3.74 -19.31
C LEU A 16 -6.47 2.84 -18.24
N LEU A 17 -7.55 3.35 -17.66
CA LEU A 17 -8.69 2.58 -17.13
C LEU A 17 -8.35 1.28 -16.36
N SER A 18 -7.88 1.41 -15.11
CA SER A 18 -8.01 0.32 -14.13
C SER A 18 -9.25 0.56 -13.28
N PRO A 19 -10.23 -0.37 -13.24
CA PRO A 19 -11.41 -0.22 -12.39
C PRO A 19 -10.98 -0.40 -10.93
N GLY A 20 -11.17 0.63 -10.09
CA GLY A 20 -10.99 0.53 -8.64
C GLY A 20 -9.63 0.97 -8.08
N VAL A 21 -8.85 1.80 -8.80
CA VAL A 21 -7.59 2.33 -8.25
C VAL A 21 -7.91 3.27 -7.09
N TYR A 22 -7.56 2.85 -5.88
CA TYR A 22 -7.53 3.72 -4.70
C TYR A 22 -6.85 5.05 -5.06
N SER A 23 -7.62 6.14 -5.03
CA SER A 23 -7.18 7.47 -5.47
C SER A 23 -6.78 8.38 -4.30
N GLY A 24 -6.57 7.79 -3.12
CA GLY A 24 -6.16 8.49 -1.90
C GLY A 24 -4.64 8.55 -1.71
N PRO A 25 -4.16 9.28 -0.69
CA PRO A 25 -2.76 9.27 -0.30
C PRO A 25 -2.33 7.86 0.12
N THR A 26 -1.13 7.46 -0.29
CA THR A 26 -0.54 6.17 0.06
C THR A 26 0.80 6.39 0.77
N ALA A 27 1.17 5.47 1.64
CA ALA A 27 2.48 5.39 2.27
C ALA A 27 3.19 4.11 1.83
N VAL A 28 4.53 4.14 1.77
CA VAL A 28 5.32 2.94 1.54
C VAL A 28 5.63 2.29 2.88
N HIS A 29 5.27 1.02 3.02
CA HIS A 29 5.55 0.18 4.18
C HIS A 29 6.50 -0.95 3.79
N GLY A 30 7.52 -1.18 4.62
CA GLY A 30 8.42 -2.32 4.47
C GLY A 30 7.87 -3.51 5.25
N VAL A 31 7.57 -4.61 4.56
CA VAL A 31 7.00 -5.81 5.17
C VAL A 31 8.02 -6.43 6.15
N VAL A 32 7.61 -6.60 7.40
CA VAL A 32 8.42 -7.23 8.45
C VAL A 32 8.07 -8.73 8.56
N ALA A 33 9.01 -9.52 9.07
CA ALA A 33 8.80 -10.95 9.29
C ALA A 33 7.57 -11.20 10.19
N GLY A 34 6.65 -12.06 9.71
CA GLY A 34 5.41 -12.39 10.39
C GLY A 34 4.23 -11.47 10.04
N GLU A 35 4.44 -10.42 9.25
CA GLU A 35 3.35 -9.59 8.76
C GLU A 35 2.62 -10.25 7.57
N SER A 36 1.31 -10.05 7.55
CA SER A 36 0.42 -10.39 6.44
C SER A 36 -0.28 -9.13 5.95
N ILE A 37 -0.87 -9.18 4.75
CA ILE A 37 -1.68 -8.06 4.23
C ILE A 37 -2.76 -7.66 5.26
N TRP A 38 -3.36 -8.64 5.94
CA TRP A 38 -4.38 -8.42 6.95
C TRP A 38 -3.84 -7.72 8.21
N SER A 39 -2.62 -8.05 8.66
CA SER A 39 -2.02 -7.36 9.80
C SER A 39 -1.59 -5.93 9.44
N ILE A 40 -1.08 -5.73 8.23
CA ILE A 40 -0.70 -4.40 7.73
C ILE A 40 -1.95 -3.51 7.58
N ALA A 41 -3.03 -4.06 7.01
CA ALA A 41 -4.30 -3.36 6.85
C ALA A 41 -4.92 -2.94 8.19
N GLN A 42 -4.80 -3.75 9.24
CA GLN A 42 -5.26 -3.38 10.60
C GLN A 42 -4.47 -2.22 11.21
N GLY A 43 -3.22 -2.02 10.79
CA GLY A 43 -2.41 -0.87 11.20
C GLY A 43 -2.79 0.43 10.49
N VAL A 44 -3.65 0.38 9.47
CA VAL A 44 -4.11 1.57 8.75
C VAL A 44 -5.19 2.27 9.56
N ASN A 45 -4.96 3.56 9.83
CA ASN A 45 -5.96 4.40 10.49
C ASN A 45 -7.02 4.86 9.49
N THR A 46 -8.10 4.09 9.35
CA THR A 46 -9.23 4.37 8.45
C THR A 46 -10.55 3.90 9.05
N ASP A 47 -11.64 4.59 8.70
CA ASP A 47 -13.02 4.21 9.05
C ASP A 47 -13.62 3.18 8.08
N ARG A 48 -12.89 2.85 7.00
CA ARG A 48 -13.33 1.90 5.96
C ARG A 48 -13.23 0.45 6.46
N PRO A 49 -14.06 -0.46 5.93
CA PRO A 49 -13.99 -1.86 6.33
C PRO A 49 -12.65 -2.47 5.92
N LEU A 50 -12.14 -3.35 6.78
CA LEU A 50 -10.80 -3.93 6.64
C LEU A 50 -10.61 -4.70 5.32
N GLU A 51 -11.66 -5.33 4.82
CA GLU A 51 -11.66 -6.04 3.54
C GLU A 51 -11.41 -5.14 2.33
N ASP A 52 -11.96 -3.91 2.35
CA ASP A 52 -11.72 -2.91 1.32
C ASP A 52 -10.27 -2.44 1.35
N VAL A 53 -9.72 -2.21 2.56
CA VAL A 53 -8.32 -1.81 2.75
C VAL A 53 -7.37 -2.89 2.23
N VAL A 54 -7.67 -4.15 2.51
CA VAL A 54 -6.90 -5.30 2.01
C VAL A 54 -6.97 -5.40 0.49
N THR A 55 -8.15 -5.16 -0.09
CA THR A 55 -8.35 -5.15 -1.55
C THR A 55 -7.58 -4.02 -2.21
N ASP A 56 -7.61 -2.83 -1.61
CA ASP A 56 -6.84 -1.67 -2.07
C ASP A 56 -5.33 -1.92 -2.00
N ILE A 57 -4.82 -2.48 -0.90
CA ILE A 57 -3.40 -2.85 -0.78
C ILE A 57 -3.01 -3.83 -1.89
N ARG A 58 -3.84 -4.85 -2.17
CA ARG A 58 -3.57 -5.79 -3.26
C ARG A 58 -3.55 -5.12 -4.62
N ALA A 59 -4.56 -4.30 -4.92
CA ALA A 59 -4.67 -3.58 -6.19
C ALA A 59 -3.52 -2.56 -6.39
N LEU A 60 -3.09 -1.89 -5.32
CA LEU A 60 -2.00 -0.90 -5.36
C LEU A 60 -0.62 -1.52 -5.61
N ASN A 61 -0.44 -2.79 -5.27
CA ASN A 61 0.85 -3.48 -5.33
C ASN A 61 0.90 -4.64 -6.32
N ASP A 62 -0.21 -4.93 -7.00
CA ASP A 62 -0.36 -6.08 -7.89
C ASP A 62 0.02 -7.40 -7.18
N VAL A 63 -0.43 -7.55 -5.93
CA VAL A 63 -0.12 -8.72 -5.09
C VAL A 63 -1.33 -9.64 -5.01
N GLU A 64 -1.21 -10.80 -5.65
CA GLU A 64 -2.22 -11.87 -5.57
C GLU A 64 -1.85 -12.95 -4.52
N GLY A 65 -0.63 -12.91 -3.98
CA GLY A 65 -0.05 -13.95 -3.12
C GLY A 65 0.50 -13.46 -1.78
N ALA A 66 1.41 -14.25 -1.20
CA ALA A 66 2.08 -13.92 0.06
C ALA A 66 3.07 -12.78 -0.12
N LEU A 67 3.23 -11.96 0.93
CA LEU A 67 4.23 -10.90 0.97
C LEU A 67 5.60 -11.46 1.34
N MET A 68 6.67 -10.92 0.73
CA MET A 68 8.04 -11.24 1.10
C MET A 68 8.57 -10.28 2.16
N VAL A 69 9.34 -10.78 3.12
CA VAL A 69 9.99 -9.93 4.12
C VAL A 69 10.98 -8.98 3.43
N GLY A 70 10.93 -7.70 3.79
CA GLY A 70 11.72 -6.64 3.17
C GLY A 70 11.12 -6.10 1.87
N GLN A 71 10.02 -6.67 1.37
CA GLN A 71 9.27 -6.11 0.26
C GLN A 71 8.70 -4.74 0.64
N GLN A 72 8.80 -3.77 -0.26
CA GLN A 72 8.16 -2.48 -0.10
C GLN A 72 6.79 -2.51 -0.77
N ILE A 73 5.74 -2.20 -0.01
CA ILE A 73 4.37 -2.14 -0.51
C ILE A 73 3.76 -0.76 -0.23
N LYS A 74 2.83 -0.35 -1.08
CA LYS A 74 2.00 0.84 -0.93
C LYS A 74 0.78 0.50 -0.08
N VAL A 75 0.52 1.31 0.93
CA VAL A 75 -0.59 1.12 1.87
C VAL A 75 -1.43 2.40 1.86
N PRO A 76 -2.77 2.31 1.76
CA PRO A 76 -3.65 3.47 1.90
C PRO A 76 -3.55 4.04 3.32
N ILE A 77 -3.67 5.36 3.49
CA ILE A 77 -3.59 5.99 4.83
C ILE A 77 -4.91 6.61 5.29
N ARG A 78 -5.99 6.45 4.52
CA ARG A 78 -7.36 6.86 4.86
C ARG A 78 -8.40 6.14 4.01
#